data_AF-A0A6A3H4H8-F1
#
_entry.id   AF-A0A6A3H4H8-F1
#
_cell.length_a   1.000
_cell.length_b   1.000
_cell.length_c   1.000
_cell.angle_alpha   90.00
_cell.angle_beta   90.00
_cell.angle_gamma   90.00
#
_symmetry.space_group_name_H-M   'P 1'
#
loop_
_entity.id
_entity.type
_entity.pdbx_description
1 polymer ?
#
loop_
_entity_poly.entity_id
_entity_poly.type
_entity_poly.pdbx_seq_one_letter_code
_entity_poly.pdbx_strand_id
1 'polypeptide(L)'
;MADLLLRWLNHELELSTHVTHVEADFASGYLLGEILHRLNHQHDFADFMRSSSADAKILNFCLLEPTLRNLNIKFDANVAAAIMNEKKDAAANLLYQIKIAATRVGRAPTVSSKSLERTGVIPLHNRPVKLAKPSYDSENHRLFEHSVRRHVRSIASLQQEKDRITEEVTKRKAYLAKMAEQKEILEATKAERLHRAYIHSSFIKEALEETDSPAWRLALQKKNAREQRRAAFFQQLMKKREEADENLTISLRRKVQNDLDDFNSNDDSKSSTAGGKVSSRKSVGYGLRSLTTALGAASDRKKYSTSNWQDRPRRRGSSTPRQYVGNGKRQVCHKAAKAATREAQRETIS
;
A
#
# COMPACT_ATOMS: atom_id res chain seq x y z
N MET A 1 32.23 13.41 -14.20
CA MET A 1 32.90 13.39 -12.86
C MET A 1 33.21 11.96 -12.44
N ALA A 2 32.23 11.06 -12.45
CA ALA A 2 32.39 9.65 -12.10
C ALA A 2 33.48 8.93 -12.92
N ASP A 3 33.55 9.11 -14.25
CA ASP A 3 34.52 8.37 -15.09
C ASP A 3 36.00 8.66 -14.76
N LEU A 4 36.33 9.91 -14.41
CA LEU A 4 37.70 10.28 -14.01
C LEU A 4 38.06 9.66 -12.65
N LEU A 5 37.08 9.51 -11.76
CA LEU A 5 37.24 8.86 -10.48
C LEU A 5 37.34 7.34 -10.63
N LEU A 6 36.52 6.73 -11.49
CA LEU A 6 36.58 5.31 -11.81
C LEU A 6 37.91 4.91 -12.44
N ARG A 7 38.42 5.70 -13.39
CA ARG A 7 39.76 5.47 -13.97
C ARG A 7 40.85 5.53 -12.90
N TRP A 8 40.79 6.52 -12.02
CA TRP A 8 41.74 6.67 -10.92
C TRP A 8 41.69 5.46 -9.97
N LEU A 9 40.50 5.02 -9.58
CA LEU A 9 40.32 3.88 -8.69
C LEU A 9 40.81 2.56 -9.30
N ASN A 10 40.43 2.30 -10.55
CA ASN A 10 40.67 1.02 -11.19
C ASN A 10 42.08 0.91 -11.80
N HIS A 11 42.72 2.02 -12.21
CA HIS A 11 44.04 2.00 -12.85
C HIS A 11 45.20 2.45 -11.96
N GLU A 12 44.99 3.35 -11.00
CA GLU A 12 46.09 3.87 -10.16
C GLU A 12 46.13 3.23 -8.76
N LEU A 13 44.96 2.91 -8.18
CA LEU A 13 44.87 2.35 -6.82
C LEU A 13 44.73 0.82 -6.80
N GLU A 14 44.41 0.20 -7.94
CA GLU A 14 44.23 -1.26 -8.11
C GLU A 14 43.53 -1.93 -6.92
N LEU A 15 42.30 -1.50 -6.64
CA LEU A 15 41.51 -2.02 -5.54
C LEU A 15 41.22 -3.52 -5.70
N SER A 16 40.96 -4.19 -4.57
CA SER A 16 40.58 -5.60 -4.52
C SER A 16 39.32 -5.95 -5.33
N THR A 17 38.46 -4.97 -5.58
CA THR A 17 37.25 -5.11 -6.39
C THR A 17 37.18 -4.05 -7.46
N HIS A 18 36.76 -4.46 -8.66
CA HIS A 18 36.50 -3.54 -9.76
C HIS A 18 35.25 -2.72 -9.47
N VAL A 19 35.42 -1.40 -9.35
CA VAL A 19 34.30 -0.49 -9.04
C VAL A 19 33.58 -0.16 -10.34
N THR A 20 32.27 -0.43 -10.38
CA THR A 20 31.39 -0.08 -11.51
C THR A 20 30.38 0.98 -11.10
N HIS A 21 29.83 0.84 -9.90
CA HIS A 21 28.83 1.74 -9.34
C HIS A 21 29.36 2.34 -8.05
N VAL A 22 29.85 3.59 -8.14
CA VAL A 22 30.46 4.30 -7.01
C VAL A 22 29.50 4.34 -5.80
N GLU A 23 28.22 4.58 -6.00
CA GLU A 23 27.27 4.71 -4.89
C GLU A 23 27.08 3.39 -4.13
N ALA A 24 26.86 2.29 -4.85
CA ALA A 24 26.58 0.98 -4.26
C ALA A 24 27.85 0.35 -3.66
N ASP A 25 28.96 0.39 -4.40
CA ASP A 25 30.21 -0.27 -4.00
C ASP A 25 30.81 0.41 -2.75
N PHE A 26 30.70 1.74 -2.63
CA PHE A 26 31.19 2.49 -1.48
C PHE A 26 30.20 2.59 -0.30
N ALA A 27 28.95 2.16 -0.44
CA ALA A 27 27.95 2.21 0.63
C ALA A 27 28.32 1.37 1.86
N SER A 28 29.15 0.35 1.69
CA SER A 28 29.68 -0.49 2.78
C SER A 28 30.71 0.24 3.66
N GLY A 29 31.36 1.29 3.13
CA GLY A 29 32.50 1.97 3.76
C GLY A 29 33.81 1.17 3.71
N TYR A 30 33.79 -0.12 3.38
CA TYR A 30 34.98 -0.98 3.35
C TYR A 30 35.98 -0.52 2.28
N LEU A 31 35.51 -0.26 1.06
CA LEU A 31 36.37 0.18 -0.04
C LEU A 31 36.97 1.57 0.20
N LEU A 32 36.28 2.44 0.95
CA LEU A 32 36.86 3.72 1.38
C LEU A 32 38.04 3.50 2.33
N GLY A 33 37.92 2.53 3.25
CA GLY A 33 39.01 2.11 4.12
C GLY A 33 40.21 1.57 3.33
N GLU A 34 39.94 0.76 2.31
CA GLU A 34 40.97 0.19 1.44
C GLU A 34 41.73 1.28 0.68
N ILE A 35 41.02 2.26 0.11
CA ILE A 35 41.64 3.42 -0.54
C ILE A 35 42.56 4.16 0.44
N LEU A 36 42.08 4.48 1.63
CA LEU A 36 42.88 5.21 2.61
C LEU A 36 44.08 4.40 3.11
N HIS A 37 43.95 3.08 3.17
CA HIS A 37 45.06 2.18 3.49
C HIS A 37 46.14 2.18 2.38
N ARG A 38 45.74 2.13 1.10
CA ARG A 38 46.66 2.26 -0.05
C ARG A 38 47.37 3.61 -0.09
N LEU A 39 46.67 4.66 0.30
CA LEU A 39 47.21 6.01 0.46
C LEU A 39 48.03 6.19 1.76
N ASN A 40 48.22 5.13 2.56
CA ASN A 40 48.98 5.12 3.81
C ASN A 40 48.45 6.09 4.88
N HIS A 41 47.13 6.31 4.89
CA HIS A 41 46.43 7.16 5.85
C HIS A 41 45.61 6.36 6.87
N GLN A 42 45.32 5.10 6.59
CA GLN A 42 44.57 4.21 7.47
C GLN A 42 45.43 2.98 7.78
N HIS A 43 45.80 2.79 9.04
CA HIS A 43 46.58 1.62 9.49
C HIS A 43 45.68 0.52 10.08
N ASP A 44 44.48 0.89 10.53
CA ASP A 44 43.54 -0.01 11.22
C ASP A 44 42.62 -0.76 10.24
N PHE A 45 43.12 -1.11 9.05
CA PHE A 45 42.30 -1.76 8.01
C PHE A 45 41.83 -3.17 8.43
N ALA A 46 42.51 -3.82 9.37
CA ALA A 46 42.15 -5.14 9.88
C ALA A 46 40.78 -5.16 10.58
N ASP A 47 40.35 -4.03 11.14
CA ASP A 47 39.08 -3.92 11.88
C ASP A 47 37.87 -3.65 10.97
N PHE A 48 38.10 -3.44 9.66
CA PHE A 48 37.04 -3.18 8.70
C PHE A 48 36.31 -4.46 8.29
N MET A 49 34.98 -4.40 8.27
CA MET A 49 34.13 -5.53 7.89
C MET A 49 33.52 -5.34 6.49
N ARG A 50 33.66 -6.34 5.61
CA ARG A 50 33.06 -6.34 4.26
C ARG A 50 31.55 -6.72 4.25
N SER A 51 30.87 -6.63 5.39
CA SER A 51 29.44 -6.99 5.48
C SER A 51 28.54 -5.84 5.03
N SER A 52 27.40 -6.17 4.42
CA SER A 52 26.35 -5.21 4.04
C SER A 52 25.42 -4.84 5.21
N SER A 53 25.59 -5.47 6.38
CA SER A 53 24.80 -5.19 7.57
C SER A 53 24.92 -3.72 7.98
N ALA A 54 23.81 -3.14 8.45
CA ALA A 54 23.76 -1.75 8.88
C ALA A 54 24.77 -1.46 10.00
N ASP A 55 24.92 -2.37 10.97
CA ASP A 55 25.90 -2.20 12.05
C ASP A 55 27.34 -2.26 11.55
N ALA A 56 27.63 -3.12 10.57
CA ALA A 56 28.95 -3.19 9.94
C ALA A 56 29.28 -1.90 9.18
N LYS A 57 28.32 -1.35 8.43
CA LYS A 57 28.45 -0.03 7.80
C LYS A 57 28.77 1.04 8.85
N ILE A 58 28.00 1.12 9.93
CA ILE A 58 28.20 2.11 11.00
C ILE A 58 29.62 2.02 11.56
N LEU A 59 30.09 0.82 11.90
CA LEU A 59 31.43 0.60 12.43
C LEU A 59 32.51 1.05 11.44
N ASN A 60 32.41 0.66 10.17
CA ASN A 60 33.37 1.09 9.14
C ASN A 60 33.43 2.61 9.02
N PHE A 61 32.27 3.30 9.02
CA PHE A 61 32.23 4.76 8.92
C PHE A 61 32.73 5.48 10.19
N CYS A 62 32.59 4.88 11.37
CA CYS A 62 33.24 5.36 12.58
C CYS A 62 34.77 5.26 12.48
N LEU A 63 35.32 4.16 11.96
CA LEU A 63 36.76 4.01 11.75
C LEU A 63 37.33 5.00 10.70
N LEU A 64 36.53 5.38 9.71
CA LEU A 64 36.92 6.37 8.69
C LEU A 64 36.94 7.80 9.23
N GLU A 65 36.04 8.13 10.15
CA GLU A 65 35.84 9.47 10.67
C GLU A 65 37.13 10.17 11.16
N PRO A 66 37.97 9.57 12.05
CA PRO A 66 39.20 10.21 12.51
C PRO A 66 40.22 10.41 11.39
N THR A 67 40.34 9.46 10.46
CA THR A 67 41.28 9.58 9.32
C THR A 67 40.89 10.70 8.36
N LEU A 68 39.60 10.81 8.03
CA LEU A 68 39.09 11.89 7.17
C LEU A 68 39.22 13.26 7.84
N ARG A 69 39.00 13.32 9.16
CA ARG A 69 39.21 14.54 9.96
C ARG A 69 40.68 14.99 9.92
N ASN A 70 41.63 14.06 10.01
CA ASN A 70 43.06 14.31 9.88
C ASN A 70 43.44 14.83 8.48
N LEU A 71 42.76 14.34 7.44
CA LEU A 71 42.90 14.84 6.08
C LEU A 71 42.30 16.24 5.87
N ASN A 72 41.65 16.79 6.90
CA ASN A 72 40.93 18.07 6.91
C ASN A 72 39.70 18.06 5.98
N ILE A 73 39.07 16.90 5.85
CA ILE A 73 37.80 16.69 5.14
C ILE A 73 36.67 16.81 6.16
N LYS A 74 35.62 17.57 5.83
CA LYS A 74 34.44 17.69 6.70
C LYS A 74 33.58 16.45 6.53
N PHE A 75 33.56 15.60 7.54
CA PHE A 75 32.82 14.34 7.52
C PHE A 75 31.78 14.32 8.63
N ASP A 76 30.54 14.68 8.28
CA ASP A 76 29.42 14.75 9.21
C ASP A 76 28.58 13.47 9.17
N ALA A 77 27.82 13.20 10.25
CA ALA A 77 26.92 12.06 10.32
C ALA A 77 25.87 12.02 9.19
N ASN A 78 25.44 13.19 8.70
CA ASN A 78 24.52 13.31 7.57
C ASN A 78 25.15 12.85 6.26
N VAL A 79 26.44 13.14 6.06
CA VAL A 79 27.19 12.70 4.87
C VAL A 79 27.38 11.19 4.94
N ALA A 80 27.76 10.66 6.11
CA ALA A 80 27.86 9.21 6.33
C ALA A 80 26.53 8.50 6.06
N ALA A 81 25.42 8.99 6.62
CA ALA A 81 24.09 8.43 6.39
C ALA A 81 23.66 8.55 4.91
N ALA A 82 24.00 9.64 4.22
CA ALA A 82 23.71 9.79 2.80
C ALA A 82 24.45 8.74 1.94
N ILE A 83 25.71 8.43 2.29
CA ILE A 83 26.50 7.41 1.59
C ILE A 83 25.97 6.00 1.90
N MET A 84 25.64 5.71 3.16
CA MET A 84 25.06 4.42 3.56
C MET A 84 23.75 4.09 2.81
N ASN A 85 23.00 5.15 2.44
CA ASN A 85 21.74 5.07 1.68
C ASN A 85 21.92 5.17 0.16
N GLU A 86 23.17 5.12 -0.34
CA GLU A 86 23.44 5.17 -1.78
C GLU A 86 22.87 6.43 -2.45
N LYS A 87 22.83 7.54 -1.71
CA LYS A 87 22.37 8.82 -2.26
C LYS A 87 23.31 9.24 -3.38
N LYS A 88 22.73 9.54 -4.54
CA LYS A 88 23.45 10.02 -5.73
C LYS A 88 24.39 11.18 -5.36
N ASP A 89 25.59 11.14 -5.94
CA ASP A 89 26.69 12.11 -5.77
C ASP A 89 27.33 12.18 -4.38
N ALA A 90 26.74 11.62 -3.31
CA ALA A 90 27.30 11.72 -1.96
C ALA A 90 28.67 11.02 -1.84
N ALA A 91 28.74 9.77 -2.33
CA ALA A 91 29.97 8.99 -2.34
C ALA A 91 31.02 9.60 -3.29
N ALA A 92 30.60 10.00 -4.49
CA ALA A 92 31.49 10.60 -5.49
C ALA A 92 32.12 11.91 -5.00
N ASN A 93 31.36 12.76 -4.31
CA ASN A 93 31.86 14.01 -3.74
C ASN A 93 32.89 13.77 -2.64
N LEU A 94 32.64 12.81 -1.75
CA LEU A 94 33.61 12.44 -0.71
C LEU A 94 34.90 11.88 -1.34
N LEU A 95 34.75 10.99 -2.32
CA LEU A 95 35.88 10.40 -3.04
C LEU A 95 36.74 11.46 -3.75
N TYR A 96 36.09 12.45 -4.36
CA TYR A 96 36.80 13.57 -4.98
C TYR A 96 37.58 14.40 -3.95
N GLN A 97 37.00 14.66 -2.77
CA GLN A 97 37.70 15.35 -1.69
C GLN A 97 38.91 14.55 -1.20
N ILE A 98 38.79 13.22 -1.09
CA ILE A 98 39.90 12.32 -0.76
C ILE A 98 40.99 12.39 -1.83
N LYS A 99 40.63 12.32 -3.12
CA LYS A 99 41.59 12.44 -4.23
C LYS A 99 42.36 13.77 -4.20
N ILE A 100 41.67 14.90 -3.97
CA ILE A 100 42.33 16.20 -3.83
C ILE A 100 43.25 16.22 -2.60
N ALA A 101 42.80 15.66 -1.48
CA ALA A 101 43.62 15.59 -0.28
C ALA A 101 44.89 14.76 -0.52
N ALA A 102 44.77 13.60 -1.19
CA ALA A 102 45.87 12.73 -1.55
C ALA A 102 46.87 13.39 -2.51
N THR A 103 46.39 14.06 -3.56
CA THR A 103 47.26 14.79 -4.50
C THR A 103 48.00 15.96 -3.86
N ARG A 104 47.41 16.62 -2.85
CA ARG A 104 48.10 17.64 -2.04
C ARG A 104 49.22 17.04 -1.21
N VAL A 105 48.98 15.86 -0.63
CA VAL A 105 49.97 15.11 0.15
C VAL A 105 51.14 14.70 -0.75
N GLY A 106 50.86 14.19 -1.96
CA GLY A 106 51.88 13.81 -2.94
C GLY A 106 52.87 14.90 -3.38
N ARG A 107 52.52 16.18 -3.21
CA ARG A 107 53.37 17.33 -3.58
C ARG A 107 54.33 17.78 -2.47
N ALA A 108 54.18 17.29 -1.24
CA ALA A 108 55.05 17.66 -0.13
C ALA A 108 56.36 16.85 -0.17
N PRO A 109 57.50 17.45 0.25
CA PRO A 109 58.79 16.78 0.21
C PRO A 109 58.76 15.48 1.02
N THR A 110 59.17 14.39 0.36
CA THR A 110 59.22 13.04 0.93
C THR A 110 60.27 12.98 2.03
N VAL A 111 59.88 12.53 3.23
CA VAL A 111 60.84 12.22 4.30
C VAL A 111 61.20 10.75 4.17
N SER A 112 62.38 10.47 3.61
CA SER A 112 63.07 9.16 3.61
C SER A 112 62.18 7.91 3.39
N SER A 113 62.03 7.46 2.14
CA SER A 113 61.40 6.18 1.81
C SER A 113 62.38 5.23 1.12
N LYS A 114 63.32 4.65 1.89
CA LYS A 114 64.19 3.57 1.38
C LYS A 114 63.59 2.16 1.50
N SER A 115 62.30 1.95 1.83
CA SER A 115 61.83 0.59 2.16
C SER A 115 60.36 0.22 1.84
N LEU A 116 59.63 0.90 0.94
CA LEU A 116 58.21 0.56 0.70
C LEU A 116 57.83 0.25 -0.76
N GLU A 117 58.77 -0.19 -1.58
CA GLU A 117 58.48 -0.65 -2.97
C GLU A 117 57.70 -1.98 -3.03
N ARG A 118 57.55 -2.72 -1.91
CA ARG A 118 57.07 -4.11 -1.93
C ARG A 118 55.56 -4.29 -1.69
N THR A 119 54.81 -3.26 -1.33
CA THR A 119 53.40 -3.39 -0.90
C THR A 119 52.37 -2.55 -1.69
N GLY A 120 52.80 -1.76 -2.68
CA GLY A 120 51.88 -0.90 -3.44
C GLY A 120 51.19 0.17 -2.58
N VAL A 121 51.86 0.61 -1.50
CA VAL A 121 51.38 1.63 -0.57
C VAL A 121 52.21 2.90 -0.77
N ILE A 122 51.54 4.05 -0.90
CA ILE A 122 52.20 5.32 -1.21
C ILE A 122 53.07 5.78 -0.02
N PRO A 123 54.30 6.29 -0.24
CA PRO A 123 55.17 6.78 0.83
C PRO A 123 54.54 7.90 1.67
N LEU A 124 54.92 7.97 2.96
CA LEU A 124 54.47 9.01 3.88
C LEU A 124 55.03 10.38 3.46
N HIS A 125 54.16 11.32 3.10
CA HIS A 125 54.55 12.70 2.87
C HIS A 125 54.41 13.52 4.16
N ASN A 126 55.37 14.41 4.41
CA ASN A 126 55.37 15.25 5.62
C ASN A 126 54.23 16.26 5.55
N ARG A 127 53.08 15.91 6.15
CA ARG A 127 52.00 16.86 6.35
C ARG A 127 51.99 17.25 7.83
N PRO A 128 51.81 18.53 8.17
CA PRO A 128 51.37 18.89 9.51
C PRO A 128 49.98 18.27 9.72
N VAL A 129 49.96 17.13 10.38
CA VAL A 129 48.75 16.55 10.97
C VAL A 129 48.18 17.63 11.87
N LYS A 130 46.86 17.86 11.83
CA LYS A 130 46.23 18.73 12.85
C LYS A 130 46.74 18.28 14.21
N LEU A 131 47.22 19.21 15.03
CA LEU A 131 47.61 18.89 16.40
C LEU A 131 46.43 18.21 17.07
N ALA A 132 46.60 16.93 17.39
CA ALA A 132 45.54 16.11 17.95
C ALA A 132 45.08 16.74 19.26
N LYS A 133 43.77 16.90 19.42
CA LYS A 133 43.16 17.38 20.66
C LYS A 133 42.37 16.22 21.23
N PRO A 134 43.01 15.27 21.94
CA PRO A 134 42.45 13.94 22.20
C PRO A 134 41.05 14.00 22.83
N SER A 135 40.84 14.86 23.83
CA SER A 135 39.53 15.02 24.49
C SER A 135 38.45 15.63 23.58
N TYR A 136 38.81 16.60 22.74
CA TYR A 136 37.88 17.20 21.79
C TYR A 136 37.56 16.20 20.68
N ASP A 137 38.58 15.46 20.24
CA ASP A 137 38.44 14.56 19.13
C ASP A 137 37.61 13.33 19.49
N SER A 138 37.79 12.79 20.70
CA SER A 138 36.99 11.69 21.25
C SER A 138 35.52 12.08 21.45
N GLU A 139 35.24 13.30 21.92
CA GLU A 139 33.85 13.73 22.14
C GLU A 139 33.13 13.93 20.80
N ASN A 140 33.79 14.54 19.82
CA ASN A 140 33.23 14.65 18.47
C ASN A 140 32.98 13.27 17.83
N HIS A 141 33.90 12.32 18.03
CA HIS A 141 33.75 10.96 17.53
C HIS A 141 32.52 10.28 18.16
N ARG A 142 32.34 10.43 19.47
CA ARG A 142 31.18 9.90 20.19
C ARG A 142 29.86 10.52 19.72
N LEU A 143 29.84 11.84 19.51
CA LEU A 143 28.68 12.55 18.98
C LEU A 143 28.36 12.10 17.55
N PHE A 144 29.39 11.91 16.73
CA PHE A 144 29.26 11.38 15.37
C PHE A 144 28.63 9.98 15.40
N GLU A 145 29.18 9.04 16.17
CA GLU A 145 28.66 7.68 16.28
C GLU A 145 27.19 7.68 16.73
N HIS A 146 26.87 8.43 17.79
CA HIS A 146 25.50 8.51 18.29
C HIS A 146 24.53 9.07 17.24
N SER A 147 24.96 10.09 16.50
CA SER A 147 24.17 10.70 15.42
C SER A 147 23.96 9.74 14.25
N VAL A 148 25.00 9.03 13.81
CA VAL A 148 24.93 8.04 12.74
C VAL A 148 23.97 6.90 13.10
N ARG A 149 24.10 6.33 14.32
CA ARG A 149 23.19 5.28 14.81
C ARG A 149 21.74 5.76 14.85
N ARG A 150 21.50 7.02 15.26
CA ARG A 150 20.16 7.61 15.27
C ARG A 150 19.58 7.74 13.87
N HIS A 151 20.38 8.22 12.90
CA HIS A 151 19.95 8.35 11.51
C HIS A 151 19.61 6.98 10.90
N VAL A 152 20.48 5.98 11.09
CA VAL A 152 20.24 4.63 10.54
C VAL A 152 18.99 3.96 11.13
N ARG A 153 18.74 4.11 12.44
CA ARG A 153 17.49 3.61 13.05
C ARG A 153 16.24 4.30 12.48
N SER A 154 16.31 5.61 12.26
CA SER A 154 15.23 6.36 11.61
C SER A 154 14.98 5.83 10.19
N ILE A 155 16.04 5.56 9.43
CA ILE A 155 15.96 5.01 8.07
C ILE A 155 15.33 3.62 8.06
N ALA A 156 15.79 2.70 8.92
CA ALA A 156 15.24 1.35 9.02
C ALA A 156 13.74 1.38 9.36
N SER A 157 13.35 2.25 10.29
CA SER A 157 11.94 2.45 10.64
C SER A 157 11.11 3.01 9.48
N LEU A 158 11.65 3.93 8.69
CA LEU A 158 10.97 4.48 7.51
C LEU A 158 10.83 3.46 6.38
N GLN A 159 11.84 2.60 6.19
CA GLN A 159 11.77 1.54 5.19
C GLN A 159 10.73 0.48 5.58
N GLN A 160 10.69 0.07 6.84
CA GLN A 160 9.69 -0.87 7.35
C GLN A 160 8.26 -0.34 7.16
N GLU A 161 8.03 0.96 7.37
CA GLU A 161 6.71 1.56 7.15
C GLU A 161 6.34 1.59 5.66
N LYS A 162 7.30 1.83 4.76
CA LYS A 162 7.07 1.72 3.31
C LYS A 162 6.69 0.30 2.92
N ASP A 163 7.42 -0.70 3.41
CA ASP A 163 7.18 -2.10 3.11
C ASP A 163 5.78 -2.50 3.61
N ARG A 164 5.40 -2.09 4.82
CA ARG A 164 4.04 -2.25 5.36
C ARG A 164 2.96 -1.65 4.45
N ILE A 165 3.16 -0.44 3.95
CA ILE A 165 2.21 0.19 3.01
C ILE A 165 2.10 -0.63 1.72
N THR A 166 3.22 -1.12 1.17
CA THR A 166 3.17 -1.97 -0.04
C THR A 166 2.45 -3.29 0.20
N GLU A 167 2.63 -3.92 1.35
CA GLU A 167 1.89 -5.11 1.76
C GLU A 167 0.39 -4.84 1.91
N GLU A 168 0.00 -3.69 2.47
CA GLU A 168 -1.41 -3.32 2.58
C GLU A 168 -2.05 -3.08 1.20
N VAL A 169 -1.32 -2.43 0.28
CA VAL A 169 -1.78 -2.21 -1.10
C VAL A 169 -1.94 -3.53 -1.85
N THR A 170 -1.00 -4.45 -1.71
CA THR A 170 -1.08 -5.77 -2.36
C THR A 170 -2.23 -6.59 -1.81
N LYS A 171 -2.43 -6.64 -0.48
CA LYS A 171 -3.59 -7.27 0.17
C LYS A 171 -4.91 -6.68 -0.34
N ARG A 172 -4.99 -5.36 -0.47
CA ARG A 172 -6.19 -4.67 -0.97
C ARG A 172 -6.51 -5.01 -2.43
N LYS A 173 -5.49 -5.07 -3.29
CA LYS A 173 -5.67 -5.51 -4.69
C LYS A 173 -6.16 -6.96 -4.76
N ALA A 174 -5.57 -7.86 -3.98
CA ALA A 174 -6.00 -9.26 -3.92
C ALA A 174 -7.45 -9.41 -3.45
N TYR A 175 -7.87 -8.62 -2.46
CA TYR A 175 -9.26 -8.61 -2.00
C TYR A 175 -10.24 -8.16 -3.10
N LEU A 176 -9.91 -7.09 -3.83
CA LEU A 176 -10.74 -6.60 -4.94
C LEU A 176 -10.83 -7.62 -6.09
N ALA A 177 -9.73 -8.32 -6.40
CA ALA A 177 -9.72 -9.39 -7.40
C ALA A 177 -10.67 -10.53 -7.01
N LYS A 178 -10.60 -11.01 -5.76
CA LYS A 178 -11.53 -12.04 -5.26
C LYS A 178 -13.00 -11.62 -5.34
N MET A 179 -13.29 -10.35 -5.03
CA MET A 179 -14.64 -9.81 -5.14
C MET A 179 -15.11 -9.74 -6.60
N ALA A 180 -14.22 -9.43 -7.55
CA ALA A 180 -14.53 -9.43 -8.97
C ALA A 180 -14.80 -10.85 -9.50
N GLU A 181 -13.98 -11.84 -9.12
CA GLU A 181 -14.19 -13.25 -9.45
C GLU A 181 -15.55 -13.77 -8.94
N GLN A 182 -15.90 -13.46 -7.69
CA GLN A 182 -17.21 -13.82 -7.14
C GLN A 182 -18.36 -13.20 -7.93
N LYS A 183 -18.21 -11.93 -8.35
CA LYS A 183 -19.21 -11.25 -9.17
C LYS A 183 -19.35 -11.91 -10.55
N GLU A 184 -18.24 -12.26 -11.19
CA GLU A 184 -18.23 -12.93 -12.50
C GLU A 184 -18.91 -14.30 -12.44
N ILE A 185 -18.65 -15.09 -11.39
CA ILE A 185 -19.33 -16.38 -11.18
C ILE A 185 -20.84 -16.19 -11.01
N LEU A 186 -21.26 -15.18 -10.25
CA LEU A 186 -22.69 -14.87 -10.08
C LEU A 186 -23.34 -14.40 -11.39
N GLU A 187 -22.63 -13.62 -12.20
CA GLU A 187 -23.11 -13.18 -13.51
C GLU A 187 -23.19 -14.34 -14.51
N ALA A 188 -22.19 -15.23 -14.54
CA ALA A 188 -22.18 -16.43 -15.36
C ALA A 188 -23.34 -17.37 -15.01
N THR A 189 -23.54 -17.67 -13.72
CA THR A 189 -24.67 -18.51 -13.28
C THR A 189 -26.03 -17.88 -13.59
N LYS A 190 -26.15 -16.56 -13.51
CA LYS A 190 -27.37 -15.84 -13.93
C LYS A 190 -27.58 -15.94 -15.44
N ALA A 191 -26.53 -15.77 -16.24
CA ALA A 191 -26.60 -15.89 -17.69
C ALA A 191 -27.00 -17.31 -18.12
N GLU A 192 -26.45 -18.35 -17.49
CA GLU A 192 -26.85 -19.74 -17.74
C GLU A 192 -28.34 -20.00 -17.45
N ARG A 193 -28.84 -19.50 -16.31
CA ARG A 193 -30.26 -19.64 -15.97
C ARG A 193 -31.17 -18.97 -16.99
N LEU A 194 -30.79 -17.76 -17.44
CA LEU A 194 -31.52 -17.05 -18.49
C LEU A 194 -31.48 -17.80 -19.82
N HIS A 195 -30.33 -18.35 -20.20
CA HIS A 195 -30.18 -19.15 -21.41
C HIS A 195 -31.04 -20.42 -21.37
N ARG A 196 -31.03 -21.15 -20.25
CA ARG A 196 -31.90 -22.33 -20.06
C ARG A 196 -33.39 -21.96 -20.10
N ALA A 197 -33.77 -20.86 -19.44
CA ALA A 197 -35.14 -20.38 -19.48
C ALA A 197 -35.57 -19.96 -20.89
N TYR A 198 -34.65 -19.36 -21.66
CA TYR A 198 -34.88 -19.00 -23.06
C TYR A 198 -35.13 -20.24 -23.91
N ILE A 199 -34.24 -21.25 -23.84
CA ILE A 199 -34.39 -22.53 -24.56
C ILE A 199 -35.72 -23.21 -24.19
N HIS A 200 -36.05 -23.29 -22.89
CA HIS A 200 -37.31 -23.86 -22.45
C HIS A 200 -38.51 -23.08 -22.98
N SER A 201 -38.44 -21.75 -22.99
CA SER A 201 -39.50 -20.90 -23.55
C SER A 201 -39.64 -21.01 -25.06
N SER A 202 -38.55 -21.23 -25.80
CA SER A 202 -38.59 -21.43 -27.25
C SER A 202 -39.20 -22.78 -27.61
N PHE A 203 -38.83 -23.87 -26.90
CA PHE A 203 -39.47 -25.17 -27.08
C PHE A 203 -40.98 -25.13 -26.81
N ILE A 204 -41.40 -24.42 -25.76
CA ILE A 204 -42.83 -24.24 -25.47
C ILE A 204 -43.52 -23.49 -26.61
N LYS A 205 -42.92 -22.43 -27.14
CA LYS A 205 -43.49 -21.66 -28.25
C LYS A 205 -43.64 -22.51 -29.51
N GLU A 206 -42.61 -23.26 -29.88
CA GLU A 206 -42.61 -24.14 -31.05
C GLU A 206 -43.70 -25.22 -30.96
N ALA A 207 -43.80 -25.90 -29.80
CA ALA A 207 -44.87 -26.88 -29.55
C ALA A 207 -46.29 -26.26 -29.61
N LEU A 208 -46.43 -24.99 -29.19
CA LEU A 208 -47.70 -24.25 -29.23
C LEU A 208 -48.04 -23.66 -30.61
N GLU A 209 -47.04 -23.40 -31.46
CA GLU A 209 -47.25 -22.99 -32.85
C GLU A 209 -47.68 -24.17 -33.72
N GLU A 210 -47.22 -25.39 -33.41
CA GLU A 210 -47.64 -26.63 -34.06
C GLU A 210 -49.07 -27.05 -33.65
N THR A 211 -49.53 -26.65 -32.47
CA THR A 211 -50.93 -26.79 -32.01
C THR A 211 -51.67 -25.46 -32.14
N ASP A 212 -52.11 -25.13 -33.35
CA ASP A 212 -52.66 -23.84 -33.77
C ASP A 212 -54.01 -23.46 -33.09
N SER A 213 -53.98 -23.23 -31.77
CA SER A 213 -55.15 -23.09 -30.90
C SER A 213 -55.60 -21.62 -30.73
N PRO A 214 -56.86 -21.26 -31.05
CA PRO A 214 -57.35 -19.88 -30.96
C PRO A 214 -57.39 -19.33 -29.52
N ALA A 215 -57.55 -20.20 -28.51
CA ALA A 215 -57.52 -19.80 -27.10
C ALA A 215 -56.14 -19.27 -26.66
N TRP A 216 -55.07 -19.78 -27.27
CA TRP A 216 -53.69 -19.37 -26.98
C TRP A 216 -53.40 -17.95 -27.49
N ARG A 217 -53.88 -17.58 -28.69
CA ARG A 217 -53.73 -16.22 -29.25
C ARG A 217 -54.34 -15.15 -28.34
N LEU A 218 -55.53 -15.42 -27.81
CA LEU A 218 -56.20 -14.57 -26.82
C LEU A 218 -55.42 -14.49 -25.50
N ALA A 219 -54.86 -15.61 -25.02
CA ALA A 219 -54.02 -15.63 -23.83
C ALA A 219 -52.71 -14.83 -24.02
N LEU A 220 -52.12 -14.90 -25.21
CA LEU A 220 -50.89 -14.17 -25.57
C LEU A 220 -51.15 -12.65 -25.65
N GLN A 221 -52.24 -12.22 -26.27
CA GLN A 221 -52.64 -10.81 -26.26
C GLN A 221 -52.88 -10.30 -24.83
N LYS A 222 -53.56 -11.08 -23.99
CA LYS A 222 -53.75 -10.75 -22.57
C LYS A 222 -52.42 -10.68 -21.82
N LYS A 223 -51.45 -11.54 -22.14
CA LYS A 223 -50.10 -11.51 -21.56
C LYS A 223 -49.33 -10.26 -21.98
N ASN A 224 -49.26 -9.95 -23.28
CA ASN A 224 -48.61 -8.75 -23.79
C ASN A 224 -49.21 -7.47 -23.19
N ALA A 225 -50.54 -7.38 -23.10
CA ALA A 225 -51.22 -6.25 -22.46
C ALA A 225 -50.92 -6.13 -20.95
N ARG A 226 -50.59 -7.22 -20.25
CA ARG A 226 -50.13 -7.19 -18.85
C ARG A 226 -48.68 -6.74 -18.76
N GLU A 227 -47.82 -7.20 -19.66
CA GLU A 227 -46.41 -6.81 -19.71
C GLU A 227 -46.25 -5.33 -20.07
N GLN A 228 -47.01 -4.80 -21.03
CA GLN A 228 -47.05 -3.37 -21.36
C GLN A 228 -47.49 -2.52 -20.16
N ARG A 229 -48.53 -2.95 -19.44
CA ARG A 229 -48.98 -2.26 -18.22
C ARG A 229 -47.91 -2.25 -17.12
N ARG A 230 -47.20 -3.37 -16.94
CA ARG A 230 -46.07 -3.44 -15.99
C ARG A 230 -44.90 -2.55 -16.42
N ALA A 231 -44.54 -2.56 -17.70
CA ALA A 231 -43.46 -1.72 -18.24
C ALA A 231 -43.77 -0.23 -18.07
N ALA A 232 -45.00 0.20 -18.40
CA ALA A 232 -45.45 1.57 -18.19
C ALA A 232 -45.39 1.98 -16.70
N PHE A 233 -45.80 1.09 -15.80
CA PHE A 233 -45.70 1.34 -14.35
C PHE A 233 -44.25 1.51 -13.88
N PHE A 234 -43.33 0.65 -14.34
CA PHE A 234 -41.91 0.77 -14.01
C PHE A 234 -41.28 2.05 -14.58
N GLN A 235 -41.61 2.42 -15.81
CA GLN A 235 -41.17 3.68 -16.42
C GLN A 235 -41.65 4.89 -15.60
N GLN A 236 -42.90 4.89 -15.16
CA GLN A 236 -43.41 5.94 -14.27
C GLN A 236 -42.67 6.00 -12.93
N LEU A 237 -42.31 4.85 -12.37
CA LEU A 237 -41.60 4.75 -11.10
C LEU A 237 -40.15 5.25 -11.22
N MET A 238 -39.48 4.95 -12.34
CA MET A 238 -38.16 5.48 -12.66
C MET A 238 -38.20 6.99 -12.92
N LYS A 239 -39.18 7.48 -13.69
CA LYS A 239 -39.36 8.92 -13.93
C LYS A 239 -39.59 9.70 -12.65
N LYS A 240 -40.45 9.20 -11.74
CA LYS A 240 -40.65 9.83 -10.42
C LYS A 240 -39.38 9.86 -9.57
N ARG A 241 -38.52 8.84 -9.70
CA ARG A 241 -37.25 8.79 -8.99
C ARG A 241 -36.25 9.79 -9.56
N GLU A 242 -36.15 9.88 -10.89
CA GLU A 242 -35.35 10.89 -11.58
C GLU A 242 -35.81 12.30 -11.22
N GLU A 243 -37.12 12.58 -11.28
CA GLU A 243 -37.70 13.86 -10.85
C GLU A 243 -37.37 14.17 -9.38
N ALA A 244 -37.38 13.17 -8.48
CA ALA A 244 -37.01 13.36 -7.08
C ALA A 244 -35.50 13.67 -6.91
N ASP A 245 -34.64 12.99 -7.66
CA ASP A 245 -33.19 13.23 -7.67
C ASP A 245 -32.88 14.61 -8.28
N GLU A 246 -33.55 15.01 -9.36
CA GLU A 246 -33.46 16.34 -9.96
C GLU A 246 -33.92 17.43 -8.99
N ASN A 247 -35.09 17.26 -8.37
CA ASN A 247 -35.58 18.19 -7.34
C ASN A 247 -34.61 18.31 -6.16
N LEU A 248 -34.00 17.19 -5.74
CA LEU A 248 -32.95 17.20 -4.73
C LEU A 248 -31.73 18.00 -5.20
N THR A 249 -31.24 17.78 -6.41
CA THR A 249 -30.09 18.54 -6.95
C THR A 249 -30.40 20.04 -7.07
N ILE A 250 -31.58 20.42 -7.54
CA ILE A 250 -32.03 21.82 -7.64
C ILE A 250 -32.14 22.44 -6.23
N SER A 251 -32.66 21.71 -5.26
CA SER A 251 -32.75 22.18 -3.88
C SER A 251 -31.37 22.40 -3.25
N LEU A 252 -30.42 21.50 -3.49
CA LEU A 252 -29.04 21.62 -3.03
C LEU A 252 -28.35 22.82 -3.71
N ARG A 253 -28.54 22.99 -5.02
CA ARG A 253 -27.98 24.12 -5.77
C ARG A 253 -28.53 25.46 -5.27
N ARG A 254 -29.85 25.57 -5.03
CA ARG A 254 -30.48 26.77 -4.48
C ARG A 254 -29.96 27.06 -3.07
N LYS A 255 -29.78 26.04 -2.24
CA LYS A 255 -29.24 26.21 -0.89
C LYS A 255 -27.80 26.73 -0.91
N VAL A 256 -26.95 26.16 -1.77
CA VAL A 256 -25.57 26.65 -1.97
C VAL A 256 -25.57 28.10 -2.47
N GLN A 257 -26.47 28.47 -3.39
CA GLN A 257 -26.57 29.84 -3.89
C GLN A 257 -26.99 30.81 -2.78
N ASN A 258 -28.02 30.48 -2.01
CA ASN A 258 -28.46 31.30 -0.88
C ASN A 258 -27.35 31.43 0.18
N ASP A 259 -26.63 30.34 0.48
CA ASP A 259 -25.50 30.36 1.43
C ASP A 259 -24.35 31.27 0.91
N LEU A 260 -24.13 31.37 -0.41
CA LEU A 260 -23.16 32.28 -1.04
C LEU A 260 -23.64 33.74 -1.04
N ASP A 261 -24.91 33.99 -1.33
CA ASP A 261 -25.48 35.34 -1.34
C ASP A 261 -25.52 35.94 0.09
N ASP A 262 -25.82 35.12 1.10
CA ASP A 262 -25.74 35.49 2.53
C ASP A 262 -24.29 35.77 2.97
N PHE A 263 -23.31 35.07 2.39
CA PHE A 263 -21.88 35.31 2.65
C PHE A 263 -21.43 36.66 2.07
N ASN A 264 -21.78 36.95 0.82
CA ASN A 264 -21.42 38.21 0.15
C ASN A 264 -22.11 39.43 0.80
N SER A 265 -23.38 39.29 1.20
CA SER A 265 -24.13 40.36 1.89
C SER A 265 -23.52 40.73 3.26
N ASN A 266 -22.81 39.79 3.90
CA ASN A 266 -22.09 40.02 5.15
C ASN A 266 -20.68 40.61 4.96
N ASP A 267 -20.12 40.55 3.74
CA ASP A 267 -18.81 41.14 3.41
C ASP A 267 -18.96 42.62 3.02
N ASP A 268 -20.02 42.95 2.29
CA ASP A 268 -20.36 44.34 1.91
C ASP A 268 -20.79 45.23 3.10
N SER A 269 -21.02 44.65 4.28
CA SER A 269 -21.44 45.37 5.49
C SER A 269 -20.31 45.67 6.49
N LYS A 270 -19.04 45.66 6.05
CA LYS A 270 -17.90 46.21 6.83
C LYS A 270 -17.22 47.41 6.17
N SER A 271 -17.87 48.56 6.33
CA SER A 271 -17.17 49.85 6.52
C SER A 271 -17.91 50.73 7.54
N SER A 272 -18.01 50.29 8.80
CA SER A 272 -17.97 51.19 9.96
C SER A 272 -17.91 50.41 11.28
N THR A 273 -17.22 51.05 12.22
CA THR A 273 -16.69 50.64 13.52
C THR A 273 -17.74 50.14 14.52
N ALA A 274 -17.39 49.10 15.30
CA ALA A 274 -17.43 49.04 16.79
C ALA A 274 -17.91 47.70 17.39
N GLY A 275 -17.16 47.24 18.40
CA GLY A 275 -17.70 46.65 19.65
C GLY A 275 -18.52 45.37 19.55
N GLY A 276 -17.87 44.23 19.80
CA GLY A 276 -18.46 42.91 19.66
C GLY A 276 -19.57 42.55 20.66
N LYS A 277 -20.54 41.78 20.16
CA LYS A 277 -21.19 40.68 20.86
C LYS A 277 -21.33 39.53 19.87
N VAL A 278 -20.38 38.59 19.95
CA VAL A 278 -20.43 37.34 19.20
C VAL A 278 -21.62 36.55 19.74
N SER A 279 -22.75 36.60 19.04
CA SER A 279 -23.82 35.65 19.27
C SER A 279 -23.30 34.27 18.88
N SER A 280 -23.25 33.37 19.86
CA SER A 280 -22.91 31.96 19.74
C SER A 280 -23.91 31.26 18.80
N ARG A 281 -23.85 31.52 17.50
CA ARG A 281 -24.25 30.54 16.51
C ARG A 281 -23.18 29.49 16.54
N LYS A 282 -23.47 28.42 17.28
CA LYS A 282 -22.75 27.15 17.26
C LYS A 282 -22.55 26.83 15.79
N SER A 283 -21.36 27.09 15.27
CA SER A 283 -20.90 26.47 14.06
C SER A 283 -20.92 24.98 14.39
N VAL A 284 -21.97 24.30 13.94
CA VAL A 284 -21.85 22.89 13.65
C VAL A 284 -20.96 22.88 12.41
N GLY A 285 -19.66 23.04 12.69
CA GLY A 285 -18.62 23.07 11.71
C GLY A 285 -18.63 21.72 11.03
N TYR A 286 -19.23 21.68 9.85
CA TYR A 286 -18.75 20.80 8.80
C TYR A 286 -17.47 21.43 8.25
N GLY A 287 -16.48 21.61 9.12
CA GLY A 287 -15.12 21.88 8.69
C GLY A 287 -14.68 20.65 7.95
N LEU A 288 -14.57 20.75 6.62
CA LEU A 288 -13.75 19.91 5.73
C LEU A 288 -13.60 18.44 6.14
N ARG A 289 -14.64 17.79 6.65
CA ARG A 289 -14.76 16.33 6.66
C ARG A 289 -15.28 16.00 5.28
N SER A 290 -14.33 15.89 4.37
CA SER A 290 -14.36 15.27 3.06
C SER A 290 -15.74 14.75 2.61
N LEU A 291 -16.13 15.08 1.38
CA LEU A 291 -17.33 14.58 0.68
C LEU A 291 -17.58 13.06 0.82
N THR A 292 -16.56 12.28 1.22
CA THR A 292 -16.67 10.88 1.66
C THR A 292 -17.55 10.62 2.89
N THR A 293 -17.66 11.53 3.86
CA THR A 293 -18.48 11.29 5.07
C THR A 293 -19.98 11.49 4.81
N ALA A 294 -20.35 12.44 3.95
CA ALA A 294 -21.75 12.68 3.56
C ALA A 294 -22.30 11.57 2.64
N LEU A 295 -21.46 11.01 1.76
CA LEU A 295 -21.80 9.84 0.95
C LEU A 295 -21.90 8.54 1.79
N GLY A 296 -21.14 8.44 2.89
CA GLY A 296 -21.26 7.35 3.87
C GLY A 296 -22.58 7.39 4.63
N ALA A 297 -23.04 8.57 5.07
CA ALA A 297 -24.32 8.74 5.77
C ALA A 297 -25.55 8.44 4.88
N ALA A 298 -25.45 8.70 3.57
CA ALA A 298 -26.46 8.28 2.58
C ALA A 298 -26.49 6.75 2.38
N SER A 299 -25.35 6.07 2.58
CA SER A 299 -25.24 4.61 2.51
C SER A 299 -25.78 3.92 3.78
N ASP A 300 -25.64 4.54 4.95
CA ASP A 300 -26.25 4.01 6.19
C ASP A 300 -27.77 4.25 6.27
N ARG A 301 -28.33 5.29 5.63
CA ARG A 301 -29.80 5.42 5.48
C ARG A 301 -30.43 4.31 4.64
N LYS A 302 -29.67 3.62 3.79
CA LYS A 302 -30.14 2.42 3.07
C LYS A 302 -30.26 1.18 3.95
N LYS A 303 -29.60 1.14 5.13
CA LYS A 303 -29.71 0.00 6.06
C LYS A 303 -30.99 0.02 6.91
N TYR A 304 -31.69 1.16 7.00
CA TYR A 304 -32.93 1.28 7.78
C TYR A 304 -34.20 1.35 6.92
N SER A 305 -34.11 1.18 5.59
CA SER A 305 -35.27 1.13 4.68
C SER A 305 -35.45 -0.23 4.00
N THR A 306 -34.86 -1.28 4.59
CA THR A 306 -35.10 -2.69 4.22
C THR A 306 -35.39 -3.53 5.47
N SER A 307 -36.27 -3.03 6.34
CA SER A 307 -36.83 -3.82 7.43
C SER A 307 -38.33 -3.56 7.55
N ASN A 308 -39.11 -3.89 6.50
CA ASN A 308 -40.56 -4.09 6.69
C ASN A 308 -41.24 -4.98 5.63
N TRP A 309 -40.59 -6.06 5.21
CA TRP A 309 -41.25 -7.20 4.55
C TRP A 309 -40.60 -8.51 5.00
N GLN A 310 -40.67 -8.79 6.29
CA GLN A 310 -40.46 -10.13 6.84
C GLN A 310 -41.63 -10.46 7.76
N ASP A 311 -42.28 -11.55 7.40
CA ASP A 311 -43.28 -12.36 8.09
C ASP A 311 -43.82 -11.89 9.44
N ARG A 312 -45.15 -11.73 9.46
CA ARG A 312 -45.95 -11.82 10.68
C ARG A 312 -45.78 -13.22 11.30
N PRO A 313 -45.30 -13.37 12.54
CA PRO A 313 -45.42 -14.64 13.25
C PRO A 313 -46.89 -14.82 13.68
N ARG A 314 -47.53 -15.89 13.19
CA ARG A 314 -48.79 -16.39 13.74
C ARG A 314 -48.56 -16.73 15.22
N ARG A 315 -49.28 -16.03 16.10
CA ARG A 315 -49.41 -16.34 17.53
C ARG A 315 -49.80 -17.81 17.70
N ARG A 316 -48.91 -18.61 18.29
CA ARG A 316 -49.28 -19.84 19.00
C ARG A 316 -49.93 -19.43 20.31
N GLY A 317 -51.23 -19.64 20.41
CA GLY A 317 -51.90 -19.77 21.70
C GLY A 317 -51.46 -21.09 22.34
N SER A 318 -50.94 -21.00 23.55
CA SER A 318 -50.73 -22.09 24.48
C SER A 318 -52.09 -22.59 24.98
N SER A 319 -52.43 -23.84 24.66
CA SER A 319 -53.35 -24.65 25.46
C SER A 319 -52.62 -25.93 25.86
N THR A 320 -52.78 -26.24 27.15
CA THR A 320 -52.14 -27.28 27.95
C THR A 320 -52.46 -28.72 27.48
N PRO A 321 -51.65 -29.71 27.90
CA PRO A 321 -51.75 -31.07 27.41
C PRO A 321 -52.85 -31.85 28.13
N ARG A 322 -53.67 -32.58 27.37
CA ARG A 322 -54.56 -33.61 27.92
C ARG A 322 -54.10 -34.96 27.36
N GLN A 323 -53.55 -35.78 28.26
CA GLN A 323 -53.36 -37.22 28.04
C GLN A 323 -54.72 -37.87 27.69
N TYR A 324 -54.74 -38.79 26.72
CA TYR A 324 -55.32 -40.14 26.88
C TYR A 324 -55.08 -41.00 25.61
N VAL A 325 -54.32 -42.08 25.83
CA VAL A 325 -54.27 -43.44 25.25
C VAL A 325 -55.16 -43.78 24.03
N GLY A 326 -54.57 -44.43 23.02
CA GLY A 326 -55.33 -45.21 22.02
C GLY A 326 -54.53 -45.75 20.84
N ASN A 327 -54.15 -47.04 20.93
CA ASN A 327 -53.50 -47.92 19.95
C ASN A 327 -53.89 -47.76 18.45
N GLY A 328 -52.90 -47.96 17.55
CA GLY A 328 -53.19 -48.31 16.15
C GLY A 328 -52.00 -48.39 15.19
N LYS A 329 -51.35 -49.56 15.11
CA LYS A 329 -50.74 -50.21 13.91
C LYS A 329 -49.79 -49.33 13.04
N ARG A 330 -48.46 -49.43 13.18
CA ARG A 330 -47.58 -50.43 12.51
C ARG A 330 -48.08 -50.94 11.15
N GLN A 331 -47.63 -50.29 10.09
CA GLN A 331 -47.42 -50.72 8.69
C GLN A 331 -47.38 -49.39 7.92
N VAL A 332 -46.25 -48.86 7.46
CA VAL A 332 -45.60 -49.21 6.20
C VAL A 332 -44.25 -48.48 6.21
N CYS A 333 -43.18 -49.13 6.67
CA CYS A 333 -41.79 -48.67 6.53
C CYS A 333 -40.84 -49.87 6.69
N HIS A 334 -41.09 -50.96 5.96
CA HIS A 334 -40.17 -52.12 5.91
C HIS A 334 -39.99 -52.71 4.50
N LYS A 335 -40.44 -52.02 3.45
CA LYS A 335 -40.37 -52.51 2.07
C LYS A 335 -39.25 -51.91 1.20
N ALA A 336 -38.48 -50.92 1.69
CA ALA A 336 -37.38 -50.34 0.91
C ALA A 336 -35.98 -50.84 1.31
N ALA A 337 -35.82 -51.44 2.50
CA ALA A 337 -34.51 -51.87 3.01
C ALA A 337 -34.16 -53.36 2.74
N LYS A 338 -35.04 -54.13 2.09
CA LYS A 338 -34.81 -55.54 1.72
C LYS A 338 -34.60 -55.79 0.22
N ALA A 339 -34.63 -54.74 -0.60
CA ALA A 339 -34.36 -54.82 -2.05
C ALA A 339 -32.87 -54.66 -2.36
N ALA A 340 -32.13 -53.85 -1.60
CA ALA A 340 -30.70 -53.58 -1.83
C ALA A 340 -29.75 -54.72 -1.38
N THR A 341 -30.23 -55.71 -0.63
CA THR A 341 -29.39 -56.81 -0.10
C THR A 341 -29.56 -58.13 -0.86
N ARG A 342 -30.43 -58.18 -1.89
CA ARG A 342 -30.65 -59.39 -2.71
C ARG A 342 -30.01 -59.32 -4.10
N GLU A 343 -29.52 -58.15 -4.50
CA GLU A 343 -28.81 -57.95 -5.77
C GLU A 343 -27.29 -58.16 -5.61
N ALA A 344 -26.74 -57.94 -4.41
CA ALA A 344 -25.32 -58.17 -4.08
C ALA A 344 -24.95 -59.64 -3.76
N GLN A 345 -25.92 -60.58 -3.79
CA GLN A 345 -25.66 -62.02 -3.60
C GLN A 345 -25.95 -62.87 -4.86
N ARG A 346 -26.25 -62.24 -6.01
CA ARG A 346 -26.42 -62.95 -7.30
C ARG A 346 -25.22 -62.82 -8.25
N GLU A 347 -24.17 -62.09 -7.88
CA GLU A 347 -22.92 -61.97 -8.67
C GLU A 347 -21.73 -62.76 -8.09
N THR A 348 -21.97 -63.66 -7.12
CA THR A 348 -20.90 -64.52 -6.55
C THR A 348 -21.13 -66.03 -6.67
N ILE A 349 -22.22 -66.45 -7.31
CA ILE A 349 -22.40 -67.85 -7.74
C ILE A 349 -23.17 -67.84 -9.07
N SER A 350 -22.46 -67.59 -10.18
CA SER A 350 -22.64 -68.33 -11.43
C SER A 350 -21.53 -68.03 -12.43
#